data_AF-A0A372MDM1-F1
#
_entry.id   AF-A0A372MDM1-F1
#
_cell.length_a   1.000
_cell.length_b   1.000
_cell.length_c   1.000
_cell.angle_alpha   90.00
_cell.angle_beta   90.00
_cell.angle_gamma   90.00
#
_symmetry.space_group_name_H-M   'P 1'
#
loop_
_entity.id
_entity.type
_entity.pdbx_description
1 polymer ?
#
loop_
_entity_poly.entity_id
_entity_poly.type
_entity_poly.pdbx_seq_one_letter_code
_entity_poly.pdbx_strand_id
1 'polypeptide(L)'
;MMQVGKVLQLNYVGKTSIVKKIRIKLEIDINPPPGSRHEITYIGFPYLSPIAIQDPSSHFAGKIHALLCRNYIKGRDWYDFLWYTARKTPVNYNYLGRALHQSGPWKGMDIHIDQDWLRDSLSQKINQVDWQEAANDVRRFVPFLEQPSLDYWNEKVFLQQVDRLY
;
A
#
# COMPACT_ATOMS: atom_id res chain seq x y z
N MET A 1 -0.21 -27.22 24.32
CA MET A 1 0.63 -26.02 24.42
C MET A 1 1.61 -26.02 23.25
N MET A 2 1.35 -25.24 22.20
CA MET A 2 2.23 -25.17 21.02
C MET A 2 3.15 -23.95 21.20
N GLN A 3 4.43 -24.21 21.43
CA GLN A 3 5.43 -23.17 21.72
C GLN A 3 5.95 -22.60 20.39
N VAL A 4 5.37 -21.48 19.94
CA VAL A 4 5.78 -20.74 18.72
C VAL A 4 7.04 -19.91 19.02
N GLY A 5 8.12 -20.57 19.45
CA GLY A 5 9.35 -19.92 19.93
C GLY A 5 10.53 -19.95 18.95
N LYS A 6 10.40 -20.61 17.79
CA LYS A 6 11.50 -20.82 16.83
C LYS A 6 11.05 -20.66 15.37
N VAL A 7 10.28 -19.62 15.04
CA VAL A 7 9.84 -19.41 13.65
C VAL A 7 10.83 -18.58 12.83
N LEU A 8 11.63 -17.70 13.46
CA LEU A 8 12.58 -16.85 12.76
C LEU A 8 13.92 -16.77 13.49
N GLN A 9 14.99 -17.19 12.83
CA GLN A 9 16.38 -16.88 13.22
C GLN A 9 16.93 -15.84 12.24
N LEU A 10 17.23 -14.64 12.73
CA LEU A 10 17.83 -13.57 11.93
C LEU A 10 19.32 -13.48 12.24
N ASN A 11 20.15 -13.95 11.32
CA ASN A 11 21.60 -13.86 11.41
C ASN A 11 22.10 -12.81 10.41
N TYR A 12 22.76 -11.76 10.91
CA TYR A 12 23.34 -10.73 10.06
C TYR A 12 24.72 -11.17 9.57
N VAL A 13 24.81 -11.57 8.29
CA VAL A 13 26.03 -12.06 7.66
C VAL A 13 26.70 -10.91 6.90
N GLY A 14 27.42 -10.01 7.59
CA GLY A 14 28.20 -8.98 6.90
C GLY A 14 28.82 -7.91 7.79
N LYS A 15 30.14 -7.97 8.01
CA LYS A 15 30.91 -6.81 8.51
C LYS A 15 31.29 -5.93 7.32
N THR A 16 30.60 -4.82 7.15
CA THR A 16 31.05 -3.69 6.31
C THR A 16 31.13 -2.43 7.16
N SER A 17 32.25 -1.73 7.00
CA SER A 17 32.69 -0.58 7.78
C SER A 17 31.81 0.64 7.49
N ILE A 18 30.73 0.76 8.25
CA ILE A 18 30.11 1.94 8.90
C ILE A 18 28.77 1.39 9.42
N VAL A 19 28.67 1.17 10.73
CA VAL A 19 27.46 0.58 11.34
C VAL A 19 26.36 1.64 11.37
N LYS A 20 25.64 1.83 10.27
CA LYS A 20 24.34 2.51 10.32
C LYS A 20 23.37 1.58 11.02
N LYS A 21 22.70 2.08 12.06
CA LYS A 21 21.67 1.32 12.78
C LYS A 21 20.51 1.03 11.84
N ILE A 22 20.32 -0.24 11.48
CA ILE A 22 19.14 -0.72 10.75
C ILE A 22 18.15 -1.26 11.79
N ARG A 23 16.91 -0.76 11.77
CA ARG A 23 15.80 -1.31 12.55
C ARG A 23 14.86 -2.03 11.59
N ILE A 24 14.68 -3.33 11.78
CA ILE A 24 13.76 -4.16 11.01
C ILE A 24 12.48 -4.33 11.83
N LYS A 25 11.32 -3.98 11.26
CA LYS A 25 10.01 -4.21 11.86
C LYS A 25 9.35 -5.36 11.10
N LEU A 26 9.00 -6.43 11.82
CA LEU A 26 8.24 -7.56 11.29
C LEU A 26 6.81 -7.47 11.83
N GLU A 27 5.84 -7.53 10.93
CA GLU A 27 4.41 -7.53 11.25
C GLU A 27 3.78 -8.79 10.67
N ILE A 28 2.88 -9.41 11.42
CA ILE A 28 2.12 -10.59 10.99
C ILE A 28 0.65 -10.26 11.22
N ASP A 29 -0.14 -10.27 10.14
CA ASP A 29 -1.58 -10.21 10.23
C ASP A 29 -2.14 -11.63 10.44
N ILE A 30 -2.81 -11.84 11.57
CA ILE A 30 -3.42 -13.12 11.94
C ILE A 30 -4.91 -13.20 11.59
N ASN A 31 -5.49 -12.12 11.07
CA ASN A 31 -6.88 -12.05 10.62
C ASN A 31 -7.00 -11.24 9.32
N PRO A 32 -6.33 -11.66 8.23
CA PRO A 32 -6.39 -10.92 6.98
C PRO A 32 -7.77 -11.03 6.33
N PRO A 33 -8.26 -9.99 5.64
CA PRO A 33 -9.49 -10.09 4.87
C PRO A 33 -9.39 -11.18 3.80
N PRO A 34 -10.47 -11.95 3.55
CA PRO A 34 -10.47 -12.95 2.49
C PRO A 34 -10.49 -12.30 1.10
N GLY A 35 -10.14 -13.07 0.06
CA GLY A 35 -10.18 -12.62 -1.34
C GLY A 35 -8.85 -12.08 -1.89
N SER A 36 -7.81 -12.01 -1.06
CA SER A 36 -6.44 -11.75 -1.53
C SER A 36 -5.94 -12.90 -2.39
N ARG A 37 -5.26 -12.60 -3.50
CA ARG A 37 -4.55 -13.61 -4.30
C ARG A 37 -3.05 -13.50 -4.07
N HIS A 38 -2.36 -14.60 -4.35
CA HIS A 38 -0.92 -14.72 -4.16
C HIS A 38 -0.32 -15.43 -5.36
N GLU A 39 0.94 -15.12 -5.62
CA GLU A 39 1.77 -15.76 -6.62
C GLU A 39 3.08 -16.21 -5.99
N ILE A 40 3.68 -17.27 -6.54
CA ILE A 40 5.01 -17.72 -6.15
C ILE A 40 5.99 -17.14 -7.16
N THR A 41 6.94 -16.35 -6.67
CA THR A 41 8.10 -15.89 -7.45
C THR A 41 9.38 -16.47 -6.85
N TYR A 42 10.51 -16.28 -7.51
CA TYR A 42 11.79 -16.81 -7.09
C TYR A 42 12.80 -15.68 -6.92
N ILE A 43 13.48 -15.64 -5.77
CA ILE A 43 14.60 -14.71 -5.52
C ILE A 43 15.92 -15.47 -5.60
N GLY A 44 16.97 -14.81 -6.11
CA GLY A 44 18.29 -15.42 -6.29
C GLY A 44 19.25 -15.25 -5.12
N PHE A 45 18.92 -14.46 -4.11
CA PHE A 45 19.81 -14.15 -2.98
C PHE A 45 19.17 -14.56 -1.64
N PRO A 46 19.91 -15.21 -0.72
CA PRO A 46 21.29 -15.66 -0.85
C PRO A 46 21.46 -16.95 -1.70
N TYR A 47 20.37 -17.64 -2.00
CA TYR A 47 20.27 -18.78 -2.91
C TYR A 47 18.86 -18.79 -3.53
N LEU A 48 18.69 -19.51 -4.64
CA LEU A 48 17.39 -19.62 -5.33
C LEU A 48 16.31 -20.11 -4.37
N SER A 49 15.35 -19.25 -4.07
CA SER A 49 14.30 -19.53 -3.08
C SER A 49 12.93 -19.09 -3.61
N PRO A 50 11.90 -19.95 -3.51
CA PRO A 50 10.54 -19.53 -3.80
C PRO A 50 10.03 -18.63 -2.67
N ILE A 51 9.32 -17.57 -3.05
CA ILE A 51 8.63 -16.66 -2.13
C ILE A 51 7.18 -16.50 -2.60
N ALA A 52 6.25 -16.70 -1.68
CA ALA A 52 4.86 -16.35 -1.89
C ALA A 52 4.67 -14.85 -1.65
N ILE A 53 4.18 -14.14 -2.66
CA ILE A 53 3.88 -12.70 -2.59
C ILE A 53 2.40 -12.47 -2.92
N GLN A 54 1.85 -11.38 -2.39
CA GLN A 54 0.50 -10.94 -2.77
C GLN A 54 0.52 -10.42 -4.22
N ASP A 55 -0.50 -10.77 -5.02
CA ASP A 55 -0.55 -10.29 -6.40
C ASP A 55 -0.73 -8.76 -6.44
N PRO A 56 -0.25 -8.08 -7.50
CA PRO A 56 -0.32 -6.63 -7.58
C PRO A 56 -1.73 -6.04 -7.40
N SER A 57 -2.77 -6.75 -7.86
CA SER A 57 -4.16 -6.28 -7.80
C SER A 57 -4.71 -6.30 -6.38
N SER A 58 -4.43 -7.35 -5.60
CA SER A 58 -4.81 -7.42 -4.19
C SER A 58 -3.97 -6.47 -3.33
N HIS A 59 -2.67 -6.35 -3.60
CA HIS A 59 -1.84 -5.40 -2.88
C HIS A 59 -2.30 -3.95 -3.14
N PHE A 60 -2.67 -3.61 -4.38
CA PHE A 60 -3.22 -2.30 -4.69
C PHE A 60 -4.55 -2.04 -4.00
N ALA A 61 -5.47 -3.01 -3.98
CA ALA A 61 -6.71 -2.92 -3.23
C ALA A 61 -6.47 -2.67 -1.72
N GLY A 62 -5.45 -3.28 -1.12
CA GLY A 62 -5.03 -2.98 0.25
C GLY A 62 -4.52 -1.54 0.44
N LYS A 63 -3.83 -0.97 -0.56
CA LYS A 63 -3.43 0.45 -0.54
C LYS A 63 -4.65 1.39 -0.64
N ILE A 64 -5.60 1.08 -1.52
CA ILE A 64 -6.86 1.82 -1.62
C ILE A 64 -7.63 1.78 -0.30
N HIS A 65 -7.73 0.61 0.34
CA HIS A 65 -8.34 0.49 1.65
C HIS A 65 -7.67 1.42 2.67
N ALA A 66 -6.35 1.49 2.70
CA ALA A 66 -5.60 2.39 3.58
C ALA A 66 -5.89 3.88 3.29
N LEU A 67 -5.97 4.28 2.01
CA LEU A 67 -6.34 5.64 1.61
C LEU A 67 -7.71 6.03 2.12
N LEU A 68 -8.70 5.15 1.97
CA LEU A 68 -10.08 5.41 2.37
C LEU A 68 -10.25 5.40 3.90
N CYS A 69 -9.58 4.48 4.61
CA CYS A 69 -9.87 4.20 6.01
C CYS A 69 -8.97 4.92 7.03
N ARG A 70 -7.85 5.52 6.62
CA ARG A 70 -6.99 6.26 7.57
C ARG A 70 -7.60 7.61 7.95
N ASN A 71 -7.52 7.91 9.24
CA ASN A 71 -7.96 9.18 9.84
C ASN A 71 -6.87 10.26 9.86
N TYR A 72 -5.72 10.00 9.25
CA TYR A 72 -4.59 10.92 9.17
C TYR A 72 -3.95 10.84 7.78
N ILE A 73 -3.26 11.90 7.38
CA ILE A 73 -2.58 11.96 6.09
C ILE A 73 -1.30 11.13 6.15
N LYS A 74 -1.11 10.29 5.14
CA LYS A 74 0.14 9.55 4.93
C LYS A 74 0.52 9.64 3.47
N GLY A 75 1.43 10.55 3.16
CA GLY A 75 1.87 10.82 1.80
C GLY A 75 2.38 9.58 1.07
N ARG A 76 3.00 8.63 1.80
CA ARG A 76 3.52 7.40 1.19
C ARG A 76 2.43 6.57 0.51
N ASP A 77 1.21 6.53 1.06
CA ASP A 77 0.12 5.79 0.44
C ASP A 77 -0.30 6.43 -0.89
N TRP A 78 -0.32 7.77 -0.96
CA TRP A 78 -0.59 8.52 -2.20
C TRP A 78 0.52 8.38 -3.24
N TYR A 79 1.77 8.26 -2.79
CA TYR A 79 2.89 7.92 -3.68
C TYR A 79 2.72 6.54 -4.30
N ASP A 80 2.34 5.54 -3.47
CA ASP A 80 2.06 4.19 -3.96
C ASP A 80 0.86 4.21 -4.93
N PHE A 81 -0.18 5.02 -4.67
CA PHE A 81 -1.31 5.21 -5.59
C PHE A 81 -0.87 5.68 -6.99
N LEU A 82 -0.03 6.73 -7.07
CA LEU A 82 0.57 7.18 -8.33
C LEU A 82 1.36 6.07 -9.04
N TRP A 83 2.12 5.28 -8.27
CA TRP A 83 2.91 4.17 -8.81
C TRP A 83 2.04 3.08 -9.44
N TYR A 84 0.91 2.75 -8.81
CA TYR A 84 -0.05 1.75 -9.27
C TYR A 84 -0.86 2.22 -10.49
N THR A 85 -1.32 3.47 -10.48
CA THR A 85 -2.10 4.05 -11.60
C THR A 85 -1.23 4.25 -12.83
N ALA A 86 0.03 4.67 -12.67
CA ALA A 86 0.99 4.75 -13.78
C ALA A 86 1.23 3.39 -14.46
N ARG A 87 1.05 2.29 -13.73
CA ARG A 87 1.17 0.91 -14.24
C ARG A 87 -0.14 0.31 -14.75
N LYS A 88 -1.25 1.04 -14.67
CA LYS A 88 -2.60 0.54 -15.00
C LYS A 88 -2.93 -0.77 -14.26
N THR A 89 -2.53 -0.84 -12.98
CA THR A 89 -2.76 -2.04 -12.19
C THR A 89 -4.25 -2.17 -11.87
N PRO A 90 -4.90 -3.30 -12.19
CA PRO A 90 -6.31 -3.47 -11.90
C PRO A 90 -6.55 -3.60 -10.39
N VAL A 91 -7.71 -3.14 -9.93
CA VAL A 91 -8.12 -3.26 -8.53
C VAL A 91 -8.81 -4.60 -8.31
N ASN A 92 -8.40 -5.35 -7.27
CA ASN A 92 -9.18 -6.50 -6.81
C ASN A 92 -10.37 -6.02 -5.95
N TYR A 93 -11.51 -5.73 -6.58
CA TYR A 93 -12.74 -5.25 -5.92
C TYR A 93 -13.29 -6.23 -4.89
N ASN A 94 -13.14 -7.55 -5.12
CA ASN A 94 -13.57 -8.56 -4.16
C ASN A 94 -12.80 -8.42 -2.85
N TYR A 95 -11.46 -8.36 -2.92
CA TYR A 95 -10.63 -8.16 -1.74
C TYR A 95 -10.88 -6.81 -1.06
N LEU A 96 -11.02 -5.73 -1.84
CA LEU A 96 -11.31 -4.39 -1.31
C LEU A 96 -12.63 -4.38 -0.51
N GLY A 97 -13.71 -4.94 -1.06
CA GLY A 97 -15.00 -5.00 -0.37
C GLY A 97 -14.93 -5.80 0.92
N ARG A 98 -14.22 -6.94 0.93
CA ARG A 98 -14.00 -7.73 2.16
C ARG A 98 -13.20 -6.95 3.21
N ALA A 99 -12.16 -6.21 2.79
CA ALA A 99 -11.35 -5.39 3.69
C ALA A 99 -12.15 -4.22 4.31
N LEU A 100 -12.98 -3.53 3.52
CA LEU A 100 -13.86 -2.46 3.97
C LEU A 100 -14.93 -2.96 4.95
N HIS A 101 -15.55 -4.10 4.65
CA HIS A 101 -16.50 -4.74 5.56
C HIS A 101 -15.84 -5.17 6.88
N GLN A 102 -14.58 -5.64 6.83
CA GLN A 102 -13.85 -6.08 8.02
C GLN A 102 -13.42 -4.90 8.91
N SER A 103 -13.00 -3.78 8.33
CA SER A 103 -12.42 -2.65 9.07
C SER A 103 -12.53 -1.32 8.34
N GLY A 104 -12.54 -0.24 9.13
CA GLY A 104 -12.68 1.13 8.62
C GLY A 104 -14.10 1.69 8.81
N PRO A 105 -14.41 2.81 8.14
CA PRO A 105 -15.70 3.50 8.29
C PRO A 105 -16.92 2.64 7.89
N TRP A 106 -16.73 1.66 6.99
CA TRP A 106 -17.79 0.80 6.46
C TRP A 106 -17.86 -0.57 7.13
N LYS A 107 -17.27 -0.72 8.31
CA LYS A 107 -17.23 -2.01 9.00
C LYS A 107 -18.64 -2.56 9.23
N GLY A 108 -18.87 -3.80 8.81
CA GLY A 108 -20.14 -4.50 8.94
C GLY A 108 -21.24 -4.04 7.97
N MET A 109 -20.91 -3.20 6.99
CA MET A 109 -21.87 -2.71 5.99
C MET A 109 -21.76 -3.52 4.69
N ASP A 110 -22.90 -3.97 4.18
CA ASP A 110 -22.99 -4.60 2.85
C ASP A 110 -23.09 -3.53 1.76
N ILE A 111 -21.95 -2.93 1.43
CA ILE A 111 -21.81 -1.97 0.34
C ILE A 111 -21.46 -2.66 -0.98
N HIS A 112 -22.09 -2.25 -2.07
CA HIS A 112 -21.71 -2.69 -3.41
C HIS A 112 -20.47 -1.90 -3.86
N ILE A 113 -19.33 -2.58 -3.97
CA ILE A 113 -18.05 -1.98 -4.37
C ILE A 113 -17.81 -2.24 -5.85
N ASP A 114 -18.17 -1.25 -6.67
CA ASP A 114 -17.90 -1.21 -8.10
C ASP A 114 -17.01 -0.01 -8.47
N GLN A 115 -16.86 0.22 -9.78
CA GLN A 115 -16.05 1.30 -10.33
C GLN A 115 -16.59 2.68 -9.97
N ASP A 116 -17.91 2.87 -10.05
CA ASP A 116 -18.54 4.16 -9.77
C ASP A 116 -18.42 4.51 -8.28
N TRP A 117 -18.69 3.54 -7.40
CA TRP A 117 -18.50 3.71 -5.96
C TRP A 117 -17.06 4.07 -5.61
N LEU A 118 -16.09 3.38 -6.22
CA LEU A 118 -14.67 3.60 -5.94
C LEU A 118 -14.22 4.97 -6.44
N ARG A 119 -14.67 5.38 -7.62
CA ARG A 119 -14.42 6.71 -8.18
C ARG A 119 -14.93 7.78 -7.21
N ASP A 120 -16.19 7.70 -6.81
CA ASP A 120 -16.81 8.69 -5.91
C ASP A 120 -16.10 8.74 -4.55
N SER A 121 -15.81 7.58 -3.96
CA SER A 121 -15.19 7.47 -2.64
C SER A 121 -13.75 8.03 -2.64
N LEU A 122 -12.97 7.73 -3.68
CA LEU A 122 -11.62 8.28 -3.83
C LEU A 122 -11.67 9.78 -4.11
N SER A 123 -12.55 10.25 -4.98
CA SER A 123 -12.71 11.69 -5.27
C SER A 123 -13.08 12.48 -4.01
N GLN A 124 -14.04 11.99 -3.22
CA GLN A 124 -14.38 12.60 -1.93
C GLN A 124 -13.18 12.65 -0.98
N LYS A 125 -12.41 11.56 -0.89
CA LYS A 125 -11.20 11.54 -0.05
C LYS A 125 -10.15 12.53 -0.55
N ILE A 126 -9.88 12.56 -1.85
CA ILE A 126 -8.90 13.43 -2.50
C ILE A 126 -9.17 14.91 -2.24
N ASN A 127 -10.44 15.31 -2.25
CA ASN A 127 -10.86 16.69 -2.00
C ASN A 127 -10.66 17.14 -0.55
N GLN A 128 -10.41 16.21 0.37
CA GLN A 128 -10.21 16.47 1.81
C GLN A 128 -8.73 16.44 2.23
N VAL A 129 -7.82 16.10 1.33
CA VAL A 129 -6.39 15.93 1.65
C VAL A 129 -5.68 17.27 1.57
N ASP A 130 -4.90 17.59 2.61
CA ASP A 130 -3.84 18.59 2.51
C ASP A 130 -2.67 18.01 1.69
N TRP A 131 -2.61 18.39 0.41
CA TRP A 131 -1.61 17.89 -0.52
C TRP A 131 -0.20 18.38 -0.21
N GLN A 132 -0.06 19.54 0.43
CA GLN A 132 1.25 20.05 0.84
C GLN A 132 1.80 19.20 1.98
N GLU A 133 0.96 18.84 2.96
CA GLU A 133 1.33 17.91 4.03
C GLU A 133 1.69 16.52 3.46
N ALA A 134 0.86 15.99 2.56
CA ALA A 134 1.10 14.69 1.92
C ALA A 134 2.43 14.66 1.14
N ALA A 135 2.72 15.71 0.35
CA ALA A 135 3.98 15.83 -0.38
C ALA A 135 5.19 15.91 0.57
N ASN A 136 5.06 16.65 1.67
CA ASN A 136 6.14 16.82 2.64
C ASN A 136 6.45 15.54 3.42
N ASP A 137 5.46 14.68 3.71
CA ASP A 137 5.66 13.37 4.35
C ASP A 137 6.62 12.47 3.54
N VAL A 138 6.55 12.54 2.20
CA VAL A 138 7.37 11.70 1.31
C VAL A 138 8.67 12.35 0.84
N ARG A 139 8.77 13.68 0.86
CA ARG A 139 9.87 14.44 0.24
C ARG A 139 11.26 13.95 0.61
N ARG A 140 11.49 13.64 1.90
CA ARG A 140 12.79 13.14 2.39
C ARG A 140 13.20 11.76 1.86
N PHE A 141 12.25 10.99 1.33
CA PHE A 141 12.49 9.65 0.77
C PHE A 141 12.65 9.67 -0.76
N VAL A 142 12.37 10.81 -1.40
CA VAL A 142 12.48 11.00 -2.84
C VAL A 142 13.86 11.60 -3.16
N PRO A 143 14.55 11.11 -4.21
CA PRO A 143 15.83 11.67 -4.64
C PRO A 143 15.74 13.19 -4.84
N PHE A 144 16.79 13.93 -4.44
CA PHE A 144 16.78 15.40 -4.48
C PHE A 144 16.37 15.97 -5.85
N LEU A 145 16.86 15.36 -6.94
CA LEU A 145 16.54 15.76 -8.31
C LEU A 145 15.06 15.56 -8.69
N GLU A 146 14.36 14.66 -8.01
CA GLU A 146 12.95 14.33 -8.26
C GLU A 146 12.00 15.06 -7.29
N GLN A 147 12.50 15.69 -6.22
CA GLN A 147 11.66 16.39 -5.24
C GLN A 147 10.77 17.49 -5.84
N PRO A 148 11.19 18.25 -6.88
CA PRO A 148 10.30 19.22 -7.53
C PRO A 148 9.02 18.61 -8.10
N SER A 149 9.02 17.30 -8.42
CA SER A 149 7.80 16.62 -8.90
C SER A 149 6.68 16.59 -7.85
N LEU A 150 7.03 16.65 -6.57
CA LEU A 150 6.08 16.66 -5.46
C LEU A 150 5.35 18.00 -5.33
N ASP A 151 5.90 19.08 -5.91
CA ASP A 151 5.27 20.40 -5.88
C ASP A 151 4.03 20.46 -6.78
N TYR A 152 3.87 19.48 -7.68
CA TYR A 152 2.66 19.31 -8.49
C TYR A 152 1.55 18.53 -7.80
N TRP A 153 1.77 18.01 -6.59
CA TRP A 153 0.74 17.27 -5.87
C TRP A 153 -0.40 18.21 -5.49
N ASN A 154 -1.56 17.97 -6.09
CA ASN A 154 -2.81 18.68 -5.82
C ASN A 154 -4.00 17.81 -6.23
N GLU A 155 -5.19 18.24 -5.83
CA GLU A 155 -6.45 17.56 -6.09
C GLU A 155 -6.59 17.13 -7.56
N LYS A 156 -6.32 18.04 -8.50
CA LYS A 156 -6.50 17.78 -9.95
C LYS A 156 -5.63 16.63 -10.44
N VAL A 157 -4.37 16.56 -9.99
CA VAL A 157 -3.45 15.47 -10.37
C VAL A 157 -3.96 14.12 -9.88
N PHE A 158 -4.46 14.06 -8.65
CA PHE A 158 -4.95 12.82 -8.06
C PHE A 158 -6.33 12.42 -8.58
N LEU A 159 -7.23 13.36 -8.86
CA LEU A 159 -8.49 13.10 -9.57
C LEU A 159 -8.22 12.52 -10.96
N GLN A 160 -7.25 13.07 -11.70
CA GLN A 160 -6.83 12.50 -12.98
C GLN A 160 -6.30 11.06 -12.85
N GLN A 161 -5.69 10.71 -11.72
CA GLN A 161 -5.26 9.32 -11.49
C GLN A 161 -6.44 8.38 -11.21
N VAL A 162 -7.52 8.86 -10.59
CA VAL A 162 -8.76 8.08 -10.42
C VAL A 162 -9.33 7.71 -11.79
N ASP A 163 -9.33 8.64 -12.75
CA ASP A 163 -9.78 8.36 -14.12
C ASP A 163 -8.99 7.25 -14.81
N ARG A 164 -7.71 7.08 -14.46
CA ARG A 164 -6.82 6.07 -15.04
C ARG A 164 -7.03 4.65 -14.50
N LEU A 165 -7.89 4.48 -13.50
CA LEU A 165 -8.26 3.16 -12.98
C LEU A 165 -9.17 2.39 -13.96
N TYR A 166 -9.69 3.07 -14.98
CA TYR A 166 -10.73 2.61 -15.89
C TYR A 166 -10.31 2.71 -17.35
#